data_AF-A0A499ULH9-F1
#
_entry.id   AF-A0A499ULH9-F1
#
_cell.length_a   1.000
_cell.length_b   1.000
_cell.length_c   1.000
_cell.angle_alpha   90.00
_cell.angle_beta   90.00
_cell.angle_gamma   90.00
#
_symmetry.space_group_name_H-M   'P 1'
#
loop_
_entity.id
_entity.type
_entity.pdbx_description
1 polymer ?
#
loop_
_entity_poly.entity_id
_entity_poly.type
_entity_poly.pdbx_seq_one_letter_code
_entity_poly.pdbx_strand_id
1 'polypeptide(L)'
;MAVDALRLHEELDRAHGGGYALYAFGGYRQPTRQSAQLTAGGLDGIWDLDGTDHFGDGRVPRFSCFPAQLTDDSSVRFFTQKHGAPQNERALLNQVEVLLTVRGPGESVCLSQEGRGLACPAHGFDPRWGSSRIGTGVEHRSVA
;
A
#
# COMPACT_ATOMS: atom_id res chain seq x y z
N MET A 1 -16.70 -2.45 -24.35
CA MET A 1 -16.70 -1.94 -22.96
C MET A 1 -17.01 -3.04 -21.94
N ALA A 2 -18.25 -3.51 -21.77
CA ALA A 2 -18.56 -4.55 -20.78
C ALA A 2 -17.88 -5.91 -21.09
N VAL A 3 -17.86 -6.30 -22.38
CA VAL A 3 -17.18 -7.52 -22.85
C VAL A 3 -15.66 -7.44 -22.63
N ASP A 4 -15.06 -6.28 -22.87
CA ASP A 4 -13.61 -6.07 -22.66
C ASP A 4 -13.24 -6.09 -21.18
N ALA A 5 -14.09 -5.52 -20.32
CA ALA A 5 -13.91 -5.55 -18.87
C ALA A 5 -14.00 -6.98 -18.32
N LEU A 6 -15.01 -7.74 -18.74
CA LEU A 6 -15.16 -9.15 -18.35
C LEU A 6 -13.97 -9.99 -18.82
N ARG A 7 -13.51 -9.79 -20.06
CA ARG A 7 -12.32 -10.45 -20.58
C ARG A 7 -11.07 -10.13 -19.76
N LEU A 8 -10.87 -8.88 -19.38
CA LEU A 8 -9.76 -8.49 -18.50
C LEU A 8 -9.85 -9.18 -17.14
N HIS A 9 -11.04 -9.26 -16.55
CA HIS A 9 -11.25 -9.98 -15.29
C HIS A 9 -10.89 -11.47 -15.44
N GLU A 10 -11.35 -12.13 -16.50
CA GLU A 10 -10.98 -13.53 -16.80
C GLU A 10 -9.49 -13.72 -17.04
N GLU A 11 -8.81 -12.75 -17.66
CA GLU A 11 -7.36 -12.77 -17.87
C GLU A 11 -6.60 -12.61 -16.56
N LEU A 12 -7.05 -11.73 -15.66
CA LEU A 12 -6.49 -11.56 -14.31
C LEU A 12 -6.72 -12.80 -13.44
N ASP A 13 -7.89 -13.41 -13.53
CA ASP A 13 -8.24 -14.64 -12.82
C ASP A 13 -7.46 -15.85 -13.35
N ARG A 14 -7.16 -15.89 -14.66
CA ARG A 14 -6.26 -16.91 -15.24
C ARG A 14 -4.78 -16.67 -14.93
N ALA A 15 -4.37 -15.41 -14.81
CA ALA A 15 -3.02 -15.04 -14.38
C ALA A 15 -2.80 -15.27 -12.86
N HIS A 16 -3.85 -15.70 -12.16
CA HIS A 16 -3.82 -15.97 -10.74
C HIS A 16 -2.92 -17.17 -10.43
N GLY A 17 -1.66 -16.88 -10.07
CA GLY A 17 -0.62 -17.90 -9.86
C GLY A 17 0.83 -17.40 -9.87
N GLY A 18 1.09 -16.10 -9.67
CA GLY A 18 2.45 -15.57 -9.49
C GLY A 18 3.05 -14.77 -10.65
N GLY A 19 2.27 -14.34 -11.63
CA GLY A 19 2.76 -13.55 -12.77
C GLY A 19 3.06 -12.08 -12.48
N TYR A 20 2.57 -11.52 -11.37
CA TYR A 20 2.80 -10.13 -10.97
C TYR A 20 2.62 -9.96 -9.46
N ALA A 21 3.29 -8.96 -8.90
CA ALA A 21 3.04 -8.50 -7.53
C ALA A 21 1.85 -7.52 -7.54
N LEU A 22 0.85 -7.77 -6.69
CA LEU A 22 -0.34 -6.92 -6.55
C LEU A 22 -0.23 -6.06 -5.30
N TYR A 23 -0.31 -4.74 -5.46
CA TYR A 23 -0.36 -3.78 -4.37
C TYR A 23 -1.67 -2.98 -4.47
N ALA A 24 -2.57 -3.20 -3.52
CA ALA A 24 -3.91 -2.62 -3.54
C ALA A 24 -3.99 -1.34 -2.69
N PHE A 25 -4.57 -0.29 -3.27
CA PHE A 25 -4.85 0.99 -2.62
C PHE A 25 -6.35 1.25 -2.70
N GLY A 26 -6.97 1.58 -1.56
CA GLY A 26 -8.41 1.82 -1.47
C GLY A 26 -8.72 3.06 -0.65
N GLY A 27 -9.88 3.67 -0.87
CA GLY A 27 -10.38 4.74 0.00
C GLY A 27 -11.35 4.22 1.06
N TYR A 28 -11.40 4.88 2.21
CA TYR A 28 -12.30 4.53 3.32
C TYR A 28 -12.77 5.75 4.12
N ARG A 29 -13.80 5.55 4.97
CA ARG A 29 -14.42 6.57 5.86
C ARG A 29 -15.15 7.72 5.17
N GLN A 30 -15.33 7.67 3.85
CA GLN A 30 -16.24 8.57 3.17
C GLN A 30 -17.63 7.92 3.07
N PRO A 31 -18.71 8.68 3.33
CA PRO A 31 -20.07 8.20 3.09
C PRO A 31 -20.21 7.73 1.65
N THR A 32 -20.59 6.48 1.46
CA THR A 32 -20.66 5.85 0.13
C THR A 32 -21.94 5.05 0.03
N ARG A 33 -22.64 5.14 -1.11
CA ARG A 33 -23.81 4.29 -1.38
C ARG A 33 -23.33 2.88 -1.71
N GLN A 34 -23.90 1.87 -1.08
CA GLN A 34 -23.37 0.50 -1.04
C GLN A 34 -24.35 -0.53 -1.59
N SER A 35 -25.63 -0.21 -1.54
CA SER A 35 -26.69 -1.01 -2.13
C SER A 35 -27.71 -0.09 -2.81
N ALA A 36 -28.69 -0.68 -3.49
CA ALA A 36 -29.77 0.07 -4.11
C ALA A 36 -31.09 -0.69 -3.95
N GLN A 37 -32.17 0.05 -3.77
CA GLN A 37 -33.52 -0.47 -3.73
C GLN A 37 -34.31 0.05 -4.92
N LEU A 38 -35.03 -0.86 -5.58
CA LEU A 38 -36.00 -0.50 -6.60
C LEU A 38 -37.29 -0.05 -5.91
N THR A 39 -37.70 1.19 -6.17
CA THR A 39 -38.94 1.79 -5.65
C THR A 39 -39.90 2.09 -6.82
N ALA A 40 -41.14 2.47 -6.51
CA ALA A 40 -42.10 2.88 -7.54
C ALA A 40 -41.62 4.11 -8.34
N GLY A 41 -40.72 4.92 -7.78
CA GLY A 41 -40.16 6.11 -8.40
C GLY A 41 -38.83 5.90 -9.13
N GLY A 42 -38.22 4.72 -9.04
CA GLY A 42 -36.95 4.41 -9.69
C GLY A 42 -35.97 3.66 -8.79
N LEU A 43 -34.67 3.91 -8.97
CA LEU A 43 -33.60 3.27 -8.21
C LEU A 43 -33.07 4.23 -7.14
N ASP A 44 -33.27 3.89 -5.87
CA ASP A 44 -32.77 4.66 -4.73
C ASP A 44 -31.51 4.00 -4.17
N GLY A 45 -30.45 4.80 -4.02
CA GLY A 45 -29.19 4.32 -3.46
C GLY A 45 -29.21 4.36 -1.93
N ILE A 46 -28.81 3.27 -1.31
CA ILE A 46 -28.79 3.06 0.13
C ILE A 46 -27.34 3.10 0.63
N TRP A 47 -27.14 3.60 1.85
CA TRP A 47 -25.83 3.84 2.46
C TRP A 47 -25.26 2.64 3.20
N ASP A 48 -26.09 1.66 3.52
CA ASP A 48 -25.71 0.41 4.15
C ASP A 48 -25.84 -0.79 3.20
N LEU A 49 -25.19 -1.88 3.58
CA LEU A 49 -25.44 -3.22 3.09
C LEU A 49 -25.90 -4.06 4.29
N ASP A 50 -27.09 -4.64 4.21
CA ASP A 50 -27.68 -5.44 5.29
C ASP A 50 -27.67 -4.73 6.66
N GLY A 51 -27.95 -3.41 6.68
CA GLY A 51 -27.97 -2.60 7.90
C GLY A 51 -26.60 -2.19 8.43
N THR A 52 -25.51 -2.50 7.73
CA THR A 52 -24.14 -2.09 8.09
C THR A 52 -23.57 -1.09 7.09
N ASP A 53 -23.13 0.07 7.56
CA ASP A 53 -22.37 1.04 6.75
C ASP A 53 -20.88 0.66 6.77
N HIS A 54 -20.37 0.19 5.63
CA HIS A 54 -18.96 -0.17 5.46
C HIS A 54 -18.07 1.00 5.03
N PHE A 55 -18.65 2.17 4.82
CA PHE A 55 -18.05 3.35 4.20
C PHE A 55 -17.37 3.04 2.85
N GLY A 56 -16.62 4.00 2.33
CA GLY A 56 -15.83 3.84 1.13
C GLY A 56 -15.06 5.10 0.82
N ASP A 57 -14.88 5.39 -0.46
CA ASP A 57 -14.21 6.60 -0.95
C ASP A 57 -15.19 7.67 -1.49
N GLY A 58 -16.49 7.51 -1.24
CA GLY A 58 -17.55 8.36 -1.74
C GLY A 58 -18.11 7.93 -3.10
N ARG A 59 -17.53 6.90 -3.72
CA ARG A 59 -18.07 6.23 -4.92
C ARG A 59 -18.03 4.71 -4.81
N VAL A 60 -16.92 4.16 -4.36
CA VAL A 60 -16.67 2.72 -4.24
C VAL A 60 -16.72 2.33 -2.76
N PRO A 61 -17.64 1.44 -2.35
CA PRO A 61 -17.67 0.91 -0.99
C PRO A 61 -16.36 0.18 -0.64
N ARG A 62 -15.97 0.19 0.63
CA ARG A 62 -14.74 -0.47 1.11
C ARG A 62 -14.70 -1.95 0.74
N PHE A 63 -15.81 -2.66 0.88
CA PHE A 63 -15.89 -4.08 0.52
C PHE A 63 -15.87 -4.34 -1.00
N SER A 64 -15.94 -3.31 -1.83
CA SER A 64 -15.82 -3.46 -3.29
C SER A 64 -14.43 -3.11 -3.81
N CYS A 65 -13.55 -2.55 -2.97
CA CYS A 65 -12.23 -2.11 -3.38
C CYS A 65 -11.13 -3.18 -3.20
N PHE A 66 -11.45 -4.35 -2.65
CA PHE A 66 -10.49 -5.44 -2.53
C PHE A 66 -10.51 -6.33 -3.79
N PRO A 67 -9.34 -6.61 -4.39
CA PRO A 67 -9.24 -7.56 -5.49
C PRO A 67 -9.70 -8.97 -5.08
N ALA A 68 -10.36 -9.70 -5.98
CA ALA A 68 -10.85 -11.06 -5.76
C ALA A 68 -9.73 -12.06 -5.37
N GLN A 69 -8.50 -11.68 -5.68
CA GLN A 69 -7.26 -12.38 -5.41
C GLN A 69 -6.84 -12.38 -3.93
N LEU A 70 -7.44 -11.52 -3.09
CA LEU A 70 -7.09 -11.38 -1.68
C LEU A 70 -8.13 -12.06 -0.79
N THR A 71 -7.66 -12.80 0.22
CA THR A 71 -8.53 -13.47 1.21
C THR A 71 -9.25 -12.48 2.13
N ASP A 72 -8.62 -11.33 2.39
CA ASP A 72 -9.15 -10.24 3.21
C ASP A 72 -8.56 -8.90 2.77
N ASP A 73 -8.97 -7.82 3.44
CA ASP A 73 -8.50 -6.46 3.14
C ASP A 73 -7.25 -6.03 3.94
N SER A 74 -6.59 -6.94 4.67
CA SER A 74 -5.45 -6.62 5.54
C SER A 74 -4.22 -6.11 4.78
N SER A 75 -4.07 -6.50 3.52
CA SER A 75 -2.98 -6.05 2.64
C SER A 75 -3.32 -4.77 1.87
N VAL A 76 -4.57 -4.31 1.90
CA VAL A 76 -5.00 -3.08 1.25
C VAL A 76 -4.51 -1.87 2.05
N ARG A 77 -3.96 -0.87 1.36
CA ARG A 77 -3.57 0.41 1.96
C ARG A 77 -4.73 1.39 1.83
N PHE A 78 -5.30 1.78 2.97
CA PHE A 78 -6.49 2.63 3.02
C PHE A 78 -6.19 4.11 3.21
N PHE A 79 -6.93 4.94 2.50
CA PHE A 79 -6.77 6.40 2.41
C PHE A 79 -8.11 7.09 2.69
N THR A 80 -8.13 8.17 3.47
CA THR A 80 -9.37 8.88 3.82
C THR A 80 -9.88 9.82 2.72
N GLN A 81 -9.18 9.86 1.59
CA GLN A 81 -9.47 10.73 0.45
C GLN A 81 -10.70 10.24 -0.33
N LYS A 82 -11.43 11.18 -0.94
CA LYS A 82 -12.55 10.85 -1.86
C LYS A 82 -12.01 10.28 -3.17
N HIS A 83 -12.79 9.45 -3.87
CA HIS A 83 -12.43 8.68 -5.08
C HIS A 83 -11.54 9.40 -6.10
N GLY A 84 -11.79 10.69 -6.36
CA GLY A 84 -11.04 11.49 -7.34
C GLY A 84 -9.80 12.19 -6.79
N ALA A 85 -9.37 11.91 -5.57
CA ALA A 85 -8.22 12.50 -4.90
C ALA A 85 -7.02 11.58 -4.59
N PRO A 86 -7.10 10.22 -4.59
CA PRO A 86 -5.95 9.38 -4.23
C PRO A 86 -4.74 9.59 -5.13
N GLN A 87 -4.94 9.91 -6.41
CA GLN A 87 -3.84 10.17 -7.34
C GLN A 87 -3.00 11.42 -6.99
N ASN A 88 -3.51 12.29 -6.11
CA ASN A 88 -2.81 13.48 -5.61
C ASN A 88 -2.36 13.32 -4.15
N GLU A 89 -2.63 12.17 -3.53
CA GLU A 89 -2.31 11.95 -2.12
C GLU A 89 -0.83 11.63 -1.96
N ARG A 90 -0.10 12.52 -1.28
CA ARG A 90 1.36 12.41 -1.16
C ARG A 90 1.78 11.13 -0.45
N ALA A 91 1.03 10.68 0.56
CA ALA A 91 1.32 9.42 1.24
C ALA A 91 1.17 8.20 0.32
N LEU A 92 0.21 8.23 -0.62
CA LEU A 92 0.05 7.18 -1.63
C LEU A 92 1.20 7.23 -2.65
N LEU A 93 1.50 8.41 -3.18
CA LEU A 93 2.56 8.59 -4.16
C LEU A 93 3.93 8.14 -3.62
N ASN A 94 4.24 8.45 -2.36
CA ASN A 94 5.46 7.97 -1.71
C ASN A 94 5.51 6.42 -1.63
N GLN A 95 4.38 5.76 -1.38
CA GLN A 95 4.33 4.30 -1.37
C GLN A 95 4.54 3.72 -2.76
N VAL A 96 3.93 4.31 -3.79
CA VAL A 96 4.14 3.91 -5.19
C VAL A 96 5.60 4.12 -5.58
N GLU A 97 6.20 5.26 -5.21
CA GLU A 97 7.62 5.54 -5.45
C GLU A 97 8.50 4.45 -4.85
N VAL A 98 8.29 4.08 -3.58
CA VAL A 98 9.03 3.00 -2.93
C VAL A 98 8.84 1.67 -3.68
N LEU A 99 7.61 1.32 -4.05
CA LEU A 99 7.33 0.07 -4.78
C LEU A 99 8.04 0.00 -6.14
N LEU A 100 8.19 1.15 -6.81
CA LEU A 100 8.84 1.23 -8.12
C LEU A 100 10.37 1.40 -8.05
N THR A 101 10.88 1.97 -6.97
CA THR A 101 12.31 2.32 -6.83
C THR A 101 13.10 1.38 -5.93
N VAL A 102 12.43 0.57 -5.11
CA VAL A 102 13.09 -0.50 -4.36
C VAL A 102 13.71 -1.49 -5.34
N ARG A 103 15.02 -1.36 -5.52
CA ARG A 103 15.87 -2.44 -5.99
C ARG A 103 15.97 -3.45 -4.86
N GLY A 104 15.96 -4.74 -5.18
CA GLY A 104 15.80 -5.83 -4.20
C GLY A 104 16.70 -5.69 -2.96
N PRO A 105 16.33 -6.29 -1.81
CA PRO A 105 17.10 -6.21 -0.58
C PRO A 105 18.54 -6.68 -0.83
N GLY A 106 19.48 -5.74 -0.93
CA GLY A 106 20.89 -5.99 -1.29
C GLY A 106 21.54 -4.90 -2.14
N GLU A 107 20.77 -4.12 -2.91
CA GLU A 107 21.31 -2.94 -3.62
C GLU A 107 21.01 -1.66 -2.84
N SER A 108 21.88 -1.33 -1.89
CA SER A 108 21.97 0.04 -1.40
C SER A 108 22.47 0.92 -2.55
N VAL A 109 21.60 1.77 -3.07
CA VAL A 109 22.05 2.92 -3.86
C VAL A 109 22.77 3.87 -2.90
N CYS A 110 24.10 3.81 -2.86
CA CYS A 110 24.88 4.92 -2.33
C CYS A 110 24.63 6.09 -3.29
N LEU A 111 23.66 6.95 -2.95
CA LEU A 111 23.51 8.25 -3.59
C LEU A 111 24.82 9.00 -3.31
N SER A 112 25.70 9.02 -4.31
CA SER A 112 26.87 9.89 -4.29
C SER A 112 26.35 11.32 -4.25
N GLN A 113 26.38 11.93 -3.06
CA GLN A 113 26.53 13.37 -3.01
C GLN A 113 27.87 13.66 -3.65
N GLU A 114 27.84 14.30 -4.82
CA GLU A 114 29.02 14.86 -5.44
C GLU A 114 29.73 15.76 -4.43
N GLY A 115 30.99 15.44 -4.14
CA GLY A 115 31.90 16.36 -3.45
C GLY A 115 31.99 16.23 -1.92
N ARG A 116 32.27 15.04 -1.40
CA ARG A 116 33.23 14.77 -0.31
C ARG A 116 33.22 13.26 0.00
N GLY A 117 34.35 12.60 -0.24
CA GLY A 117 34.47 11.14 -0.11
C GLY A 117 34.21 10.67 1.32
N LEU A 118 33.24 9.77 1.47
CA LEU A 118 33.15 8.82 2.57
C LEU A 118 32.75 7.47 1.97
N ALA A 119 33.60 6.47 2.14
CA ALA A 119 33.34 5.11 1.72
C ALA A 119 32.14 4.53 2.50
N CYS A 120 31.16 3.97 1.80
CA CYS A 120 30.09 3.17 2.39
C CYS A 120 30.73 1.90 3.03
N PRO A 121 30.68 1.67 4.36
CA PRO A 121 31.11 0.40 4.91
C PRO A 121 30.06 -0.66 4.55
N ALA A 122 30.49 -1.69 3.83
CA ALA A 122 29.68 -2.87 3.55
C ALA A 122 29.40 -3.61 4.86
N HIS A 123 28.25 -3.34 5.49
CA HIS A 123 27.75 -4.20 6.55
C HIS A 123 27.02 -5.38 5.92
N GLY A 124 27.77 -6.47 5.73
CA GLY A 124 27.19 -7.78 5.48
C GLY A 124 26.30 -8.18 6.66
N PHE A 125 25.06 -8.55 6.35
CA PHE A 125 24.12 -9.13 7.30
C PHE A 125 24.52 -10.58 7.56
N ASP A 126 25.09 -10.87 8.74
CA ASP A 126 25.30 -12.23 9.23
C ASP A 126 24.08 -12.65 10.08
N PRO A 127 23.26 -13.61 9.65
CA PRO A 127 22.05 -14.01 10.36
C PRO A 127 22.31 -14.84 11.63
N ARG A 128 23.56 -14.97 12.11
CA ARG A 128 23.91 -15.81 13.27
C ARG A 128 24.10 -15.08 14.60
N TRP A 129 23.94 -13.76 14.69
CA TRP A 129 24.19 -13.03 15.95
C TRP A 129 23.07 -12.05 16.32
N GLY A 130 22.14 -12.49 17.16
CA GLY A 130 21.32 -11.61 17.99
C GLY A 130 22.12 -11.12 19.19
N SER A 131 22.40 -9.82 19.25
CA SER A 131 22.77 -9.00 20.43
C SER A 131 23.79 -7.92 20.03
N SER A 132 23.34 -6.67 19.91
CA SER A 132 24.24 -5.51 19.76
C SER A 132 24.97 -5.25 21.08
N ARG A 133 26.30 -5.43 21.10
CA ARG A 133 27.16 -4.79 22.11
C ARG A 133 27.34 -3.33 21.75
N ILE A 134 26.88 -2.45 22.62
CA ILE A 134 27.22 -1.04 22.63
C ILE A 134 28.67 -0.93 23.12
N GLY A 135 29.58 -0.52 22.24
CA GLY A 135 30.99 -0.29 22.54
C GLY A 135 31.18 0.97 23.38
N THR A 136 31.91 0.79 24.46
CA THR A 136 32.32 1.75 25.49
C THR A 136 33.24 2.86 24.96
N GLY A 137 32.98 4.10 25.37
CA GLY A 137 33.93 5.22 25.25
C GLY A 137 33.72 6.21 26.40
N VAL A 138 34.44 6.01 27.52
CA VAL A 138 34.60 7.02 28.57
C VAL A 138 36.11 7.19 28.78
N GLU A 139 36.63 8.34 28.34
CA GLU A 139 38.00 8.77 28.61
C GLU A 139 38.13 9.24 30.06
N HIS A 140 38.98 8.59 30.85
CA HIS A 140 39.48 9.11 32.12
C HIS A 140 40.77 9.89 31.85
N ARG A 141 40.77 11.21 32.10
CA ARG A 141 42.00 11.99 32.31
C ARG A 141 42.12 12.29 33.81
N SER A 142 43.15 11.70 34.41
CA SER A 142 43.65 12.05 35.75
C SER A 142 44.69 13.17 35.59
N VAL A 143 44.61 14.22 36.41
CA VAL A 143 45.68 15.19 36.59
C VAL A 143 45.96 15.26 38.10
N ALA A 144 47.25 15.19 38.40
CA ALA A 144 47.87 15.19 39.72
C ALA A 144 47.65 16.50 40.51
#